data_AF-S9QN55-F1
#
_entry.id   AF-S9QN55-F1
#
_cell.length_a   1.000
_cell.length_b   1.000
_cell.length_c   1.000
_cell.angle_alpha   90.00
_cell.angle_beta   90.00
_cell.angle_gamma   90.00
#
_symmetry.space_group_name_H-M   'P 1'
#
loop_
_entity.id
_entity.type
_entity.pdbx_description
1 polymer ?
#
loop_
_entity_poly.entity_id
_entity_poly.type
_entity_poly.pdbx_seq_one_letter_code
_entity_poly.pdbx_strand_id
1 'polypeptide(L)'
;MFLSHSDSHGPSWGVAIGARFVAGADLLGGRHRGLRSVLEAGALREAAADAARCLQEGRCRAMPDTLLPTIPDPAHVFCAGLNYAAHAAETGRSSPTVPRIFLRAASSLVGHGAPLLRPAVSDCFDYEGELAVIIGSRAAHVPEERAMDHVAGYTLFMDGSIRDWQEISTTLGKNFVGTGALGPGLVPAWEVPDWRRLALTTRLNGRVVQTATLDRMIHGIPALHRMAEPDDPPCCPAM
;
A
#
# COMPACT_ATOMS: atom_id res chain seq x y z
N MET A 1 7.30 4.70 11.78
CA MET A 1 6.15 4.42 10.87
C MET A 1 5.18 5.59 10.92
N PHE A 2 4.64 6.00 9.77
CA PHE A 2 3.59 7.01 9.68
C PHE A 2 2.23 6.34 9.66
N LEU A 3 1.33 6.78 10.52
CA LEU A 3 0.01 6.18 10.71
C LEU A 3 -1.07 7.19 10.29
N SER A 4 -2.12 6.69 9.63
CA SER A 4 -3.40 7.39 9.53
C SER A 4 -4.37 6.75 10.53
N HIS A 5 -5.12 7.57 11.26
CA HIS A 5 -6.00 7.10 12.32
C HIS A 5 -7.24 7.98 12.43
N SER A 6 -8.23 7.52 13.18
CA SER A 6 -9.36 8.36 13.59
C SER A 6 -9.17 8.80 15.04
N ASP A 7 -9.56 10.02 15.37
CA ASP A 7 -9.71 10.48 16.76
C ASP A 7 -11.07 11.17 16.96
N SER A 8 -11.28 11.81 18.12
CA SER A 8 -12.55 12.49 18.46
C SER A 8 -12.93 13.63 17.51
N HIS A 9 -11.99 14.12 16.70
CA HIS A 9 -12.19 15.19 15.71
C HIS A 9 -12.23 14.65 14.27
N GLY A 10 -12.19 13.33 14.08
CA GLY A 10 -12.25 12.66 12.78
C GLY A 10 -10.90 12.10 12.30
N PRO A 11 -10.73 11.93 10.98
CA PRO A 11 -9.49 11.42 10.39
C PRO A 11 -8.28 12.33 10.65
N SER A 12 -7.16 11.72 11.02
CA SER A 12 -5.90 12.38 11.32
C SER A 12 -4.72 11.46 10.98
N TRP A 13 -3.51 11.88 11.34
CA TRP A 13 -2.28 11.14 11.10
C TRP A 13 -1.28 11.38 12.23
N GLY A 14 -0.17 10.64 12.21
CA GLY A 14 0.97 10.92 13.07
C GLY A 14 2.12 9.94 12.84
N VAL A 15 3.11 9.98 13.73
CA VAL A 15 4.33 9.17 13.63
C VAL A 15 4.48 8.30 14.87
N ALA A 16 4.59 7.00 14.65
CA ALA A 16 4.90 6.02 15.68
C ALA A 16 6.39 5.61 15.62
N ILE A 17 7.05 5.65 16.77
CA ILE A 17 8.43 5.21 16.99
C ILE A 17 8.43 4.29 18.22
N GLY A 18 8.60 2.98 17.98
CA GLY A 18 8.37 1.96 19.01
C GLY A 18 6.92 2.01 19.50
N ALA A 19 6.73 2.06 20.82
CA ALA A 19 5.41 2.16 21.46
C ALA A 19 4.94 3.62 21.70
N ARG A 20 5.63 4.62 21.14
CA ARG A 20 5.34 6.05 21.33
C ARG A 20 4.82 6.68 20.04
N PHE A 21 3.81 7.54 20.17
CA PHE A 21 3.16 8.22 19.05
C PHE A 21 3.20 9.72 19.23
N VAL A 22 3.43 10.43 18.13
CA VAL A 22 3.31 11.89 18.05
C VAL A 22 2.23 12.19 17.04
N ALA A 23 1.20 12.93 17.46
CA ALA A 23 0.08 13.29 16.62
C ALA A 23 0.51 14.32 15.56
N GLY A 24 -0.04 14.22 14.36
CA GLY A 24 0.26 15.11 13.23
C GLY A 24 -0.05 16.58 13.51
N ALA A 25 -0.98 16.87 14.42
CA ALA A 25 -1.26 18.24 14.89
C ALA A 25 -0.07 18.88 15.61
N ASP A 26 0.80 18.07 16.22
CA ASP A 26 2.00 18.52 16.93
C ASP A 26 3.23 18.57 15.99
N LEU A 27 3.07 18.17 14.72
CA LEU A 27 4.13 18.06 13.73
C LEU A 27 4.00 19.14 12.65
N LEU A 28 5.13 19.62 12.15
CA LEU A 28 5.20 20.57 11.02
C LEU A 28 4.37 21.84 11.25
N GLY A 29 4.20 22.25 12.51
CA GLY A 29 3.34 23.37 12.91
C GLY A 29 1.85 23.15 12.67
N GLY A 30 1.39 21.90 12.58
CA GLY A 30 -0.03 21.55 12.39
C GLY A 30 -0.58 21.86 11.00
N ARG A 31 0.29 22.08 10.01
CA ARG A 31 -0.08 22.50 8.64
C ARG A 31 -0.76 21.39 7.82
N HIS A 32 -0.55 20.12 8.17
CA HIS A 32 -1.02 18.97 7.40
C HIS A 32 -2.15 18.24 8.13
N ARG A 33 -3.30 18.11 7.49
CA ARG A 33 -4.48 17.41 8.04
C ARG A 33 -4.42 15.89 7.88
N GLY A 34 -3.59 15.37 6.97
CA GLY A 34 -3.49 13.93 6.70
C GLY A 34 -2.15 13.57 6.09
N LEU A 35 -1.83 12.28 6.08
CA LEU A 35 -0.54 11.78 5.58
C LEU A 35 -0.36 12.07 4.09
N ARG A 36 -1.43 12.06 3.29
CA ARG A 36 -1.39 12.42 1.87
C ARG A 36 -0.81 13.82 1.64
N SER A 37 -1.24 14.82 2.42
CA SER A 37 -0.74 16.19 2.22
C SER A 37 0.71 16.36 2.69
N VAL A 38 1.21 15.51 3.58
CA VAL A 38 2.64 15.45 3.95
C VAL A 38 3.46 14.90 2.78
N LEU A 39 2.96 13.86 2.11
CA LEU A 39 3.60 13.29 0.92
C LEU A 39 3.63 14.30 -0.23
N GLU A 40 2.49 14.90 -0.56
CA GLU A 40 2.38 15.91 -1.63
C GLU A 40 3.31 17.12 -1.42
N ALA A 41 3.59 17.47 -0.15
CA ALA A 41 4.52 18.55 0.20
C ALA A 41 6.00 18.11 0.27
N GLY A 42 6.31 16.82 0.05
CA GLY A 42 7.67 16.29 0.20
C GLY A 42 8.19 16.34 1.65
N ALA A 43 7.30 16.47 2.63
CA ALA A 43 7.65 16.80 4.02
C ALA A 43 7.85 15.56 4.92
N LEU A 44 7.89 14.35 4.34
CA LEU A 44 7.96 13.11 5.12
C LEU A 44 9.22 13.04 6.01
N ARG A 45 10.38 13.47 5.51
CA ARG A 45 11.63 13.52 6.30
C ARG A 45 11.58 14.57 7.41
N GLU A 46 11.02 15.74 7.12
CA GLU A 46 10.85 16.81 8.10
C GLU A 46 9.91 16.36 9.23
N ALA A 47 8.80 15.68 8.89
CA ALA A 47 7.87 15.13 9.87
C ALA A 47 8.51 14.07 10.77
N ALA A 48 9.36 13.19 10.21
CA ALA A 48 10.11 12.21 11.00
C ALA A 48 11.07 12.90 11.99
N ALA A 49 11.80 13.92 11.54
CA ALA A 49 12.72 14.68 12.38
C ALA A 49 11.99 15.45 13.48
N ASP A 50 10.83 16.04 13.17
CA ASP A 50 10.01 16.76 14.13
C ASP A 50 9.40 15.82 15.18
N ALA A 51 8.93 14.65 14.75
CA ALA A 51 8.47 13.61 15.67
C ALA A 51 9.58 13.17 16.64
N ALA A 52 10.81 12.97 16.14
CA ALA A 52 11.94 12.61 16.98
C ALA A 52 12.23 13.69 18.04
N ARG A 53 12.15 14.98 17.69
CA ARG A 53 12.28 16.10 18.65
C ARG A 53 11.16 16.09 19.68
N CYS A 54 9.90 15.96 19.26
CA CYS A 54 8.76 15.85 20.16
C CYS A 54 8.97 14.73 21.19
N LEU A 55 9.49 13.57 20.77
CA LEU A 55 9.77 12.46 21.68
C LEU A 55 10.89 12.76 22.68
N GLN A 56 11.94 13.47 22.27
CA GLN A 56 13.03 13.90 23.16
C GLN A 56 12.53 14.88 24.23
N GLU A 57 11.54 15.71 23.88
CA GLU A 57 10.87 16.65 24.78
C GLU A 57 9.77 16.00 25.63
N GLY A 58 9.55 14.68 25.51
CA GLY A 58 8.49 13.97 26.23
C GLY A 58 7.08 14.23 25.69
N ARG A 59 6.94 14.88 24.53
CA ARG A 59 5.66 15.13 23.85
C ARG A 59 5.26 13.90 23.03
N CYS A 60 4.65 12.93 23.70
CA CYS A 60 4.09 11.74 23.07
C CYS A 60 2.75 11.34 23.67
N ARG A 61 2.00 10.52 22.93
CA ARG A 61 0.68 10.00 23.30
C ARG A 61 0.67 8.48 23.18
N ALA A 62 -0.37 7.85 23.72
CA ALA A 62 -0.67 6.44 23.47
C ALA A 62 -0.98 6.21 21.98
N MET A 63 -0.92 4.95 21.53
CA MET A 63 -1.28 4.62 20.15
C MET A 63 -2.76 4.91 19.93
N PRO A 64 -3.16 5.34 18.73
CA PRO A 64 -4.57 5.44 18.41
C PRO A 64 -5.20 4.04 18.37
N ASP A 65 -6.42 3.93 18.91
CA ASP A 65 -7.16 2.66 18.96
C ASP A 65 -7.73 2.25 17.59
N THR A 66 -7.94 3.21 16.69
CA THR A 66 -8.52 2.98 15.36
C THR A 66 -7.60 3.50 14.27
N LEU A 67 -6.96 2.59 13.55
CA LEU A 67 -6.17 2.90 12.36
C LEU A 67 -7.07 2.96 11.13
N LEU A 68 -6.78 3.92 10.25
CA LEU A 68 -7.38 4.05 8.93
C LEU A 68 -6.48 3.36 7.89
N PRO A 69 -6.92 3.19 6.63
CA PRO A 69 -5.99 2.82 5.56
C PRO A 69 -4.77 3.76 5.57
N THR A 70 -3.57 3.23 5.30
CA THR A 70 -2.31 4.01 5.39
C THR A 70 -2.42 5.37 4.67
N ILE A 71 -3.05 5.37 3.51
CA ILE A 71 -3.57 6.57 2.84
C ILE A 71 -5.10 6.36 2.76
N PRO A 72 -5.92 7.08 3.54
CA PRO A 72 -7.38 6.90 3.55
C PRO A 72 -8.07 7.35 2.25
N ASP A 73 -7.47 8.30 1.54
CA ASP A 73 -8.00 8.98 0.36
C ASP A 73 -7.04 8.89 -0.85
N PRO A 74 -6.60 7.68 -1.25
CA PRO A 74 -5.69 7.53 -2.38
C PRO A 74 -6.41 7.93 -3.68
N ALA A 75 -5.73 8.67 -4.55
CA ALA A 75 -6.28 9.00 -5.87
C ALA A 75 -6.41 7.74 -6.75
N HIS A 76 -5.42 6.86 -6.68
CA HIS A 76 -5.37 5.60 -7.42
C HIS A 76 -4.78 4.50 -6.55
N VAL A 77 -5.28 3.27 -6.72
CA VAL A 77 -4.69 2.05 -6.15
C VAL A 77 -4.48 1.08 -7.31
N PHE A 78 -3.25 1.07 -7.83
CA PHE A 78 -2.85 0.13 -8.87
C PHE A 78 -2.41 -1.19 -8.24
N CYS A 79 -2.97 -2.28 -8.73
CA CYS A 79 -2.66 -3.63 -8.27
C CYS A 79 -2.07 -4.45 -9.43
N ALA A 80 -1.07 -5.29 -9.13
CA ALA A 80 -0.39 -6.12 -10.11
C ALA A 80 -0.77 -7.59 -9.93
N GLY A 81 -1.50 -8.15 -10.89
CA GLY A 81 -1.86 -9.57 -10.88
C GLY A 81 -0.73 -10.46 -11.39
N LEU A 82 -0.65 -11.68 -10.86
CA LEU A 82 0.28 -12.73 -11.32
C LEU A 82 1.75 -12.33 -11.29
N ASN A 83 2.18 -11.58 -10.26
CA ASN A 83 3.54 -11.04 -10.21
C ASN A 83 4.57 -11.91 -9.46
N TYR A 84 4.19 -13.12 -9.05
CA TYR A 84 5.11 -14.13 -8.50
C TYR A 84 5.05 -15.40 -9.35
N ALA A 85 6.21 -15.95 -9.70
CA ALA A 85 6.30 -17.14 -10.55
C ALA A 85 5.59 -18.37 -9.96
N ALA A 86 5.65 -18.55 -8.63
CA ALA A 86 4.94 -19.62 -7.94
C ALA A 86 3.41 -19.49 -8.09
N HIS A 87 2.88 -18.27 -7.98
CA HIS A 87 1.47 -17.99 -8.15
C HIS A 87 1.00 -18.11 -9.62
N ALA A 88 1.86 -17.75 -10.58
CA ALA A 88 1.60 -18.00 -12.00
C ALA A 88 1.48 -19.50 -12.31
N ALA A 89 2.36 -20.33 -11.72
CA ALA A 89 2.31 -21.78 -11.86
C ALA A 89 1.06 -22.40 -11.21
N GLU A 90 0.66 -21.93 -10.02
CA GLU A 90 -0.56 -22.38 -9.31
C GLU A 90 -1.85 -22.12 -10.11
N THR A 91 -1.89 -21.01 -10.86
CA THR A 91 -3.05 -20.64 -11.69
C THR A 91 -3.01 -21.25 -13.10
N GLY A 92 -1.99 -22.04 -13.43
CA GLY A 92 -1.80 -22.66 -14.74
C GLY A 92 -1.55 -21.68 -15.89
N ARG A 93 -1.15 -20.43 -15.57
CA ARG A 93 -0.93 -19.36 -16.56
C ARG A 93 0.56 -19.18 -16.85
N SER A 94 0.90 -18.86 -18.10
CA SER A 94 2.27 -18.45 -18.43
C SER A 94 2.61 -17.11 -17.74
N SER A 95 3.87 -16.97 -17.31
CA SER A 95 4.35 -15.70 -16.74
C SER A 95 4.13 -14.57 -17.74
N PRO A 96 3.43 -13.49 -17.35
CA PRO A 96 3.09 -12.44 -18.28
C PRO A 96 4.34 -11.63 -18.64
N THR A 97 4.52 -11.36 -19.93
CA THR A 97 5.63 -10.54 -20.45
C THR A 97 5.49 -9.06 -20.10
N VAL A 98 4.29 -8.62 -19.74
CA VAL A 98 3.98 -7.27 -19.25
C VAL A 98 3.17 -7.35 -17.95
N PRO A 99 3.33 -6.42 -17.01
CA PRO A 99 2.52 -6.38 -15.80
C PRO A 99 1.01 -6.34 -16.10
N ARG A 100 0.23 -7.19 -15.42
CA ARG A 100 -1.24 -7.10 -15.47
C ARG A 100 -1.72 -6.14 -14.39
N ILE A 101 -2.07 -4.93 -14.80
CA ILE A 101 -2.54 -3.90 -13.87
C ILE A 101 -4.07 -3.85 -13.83
N PHE A 102 -4.62 -3.72 -12.63
CA PHE A 102 -6.02 -3.39 -12.40
C PHE A 102 -6.15 -2.35 -11.28
N LEU A 103 -7.34 -1.76 -11.15
CA LEU A 103 -7.62 -0.72 -10.16
C LEU A 103 -8.48 -1.25 -9.02
N ARG A 104 -8.17 -0.76 -7.82
CA ARG A 104 -9.06 -0.79 -6.67
C ARG A 104 -9.56 0.62 -6.32
N ALA A 105 -10.79 0.70 -5.87
CA ALA A 105 -11.43 1.90 -5.36
C ALA A 105 -11.04 2.09 -3.89
N ALA A 106 -10.86 3.35 -3.48
CA ALA A 106 -10.57 3.70 -2.08
C ALA A 106 -11.64 3.17 -1.10
N SER A 107 -12.91 3.13 -1.52
CA SER A 107 -14.02 2.57 -0.73
C SER A 107 -13.90 1.07 -0.45
N SER A 108 -13.07 0.35 -1.20
CA SER A 108 -12.81 -1.06 -0.95
C SER A 108 -11.84 -1.29 0.21
N LEU A 109 -11.20 -0.24 0.74
CA LEU A 109 -10.12 -0.33 1.71
C LEU A 109 -10.58 -0.17 3.16
N VAL A 110 -9.97 -0.93 4.06
CA VAL A 110 -10.03 -0.75 5.52
C VAL A 110 -8.64 -0.58 6.11
N GLY A 111 -8.58 0.00 7.31
CA GLY A 111 -7.34 0.15 8.09
C GLY A 111 -6.93 -1.14 8.80
N HIS A 112 -5.72 -1.14 9.35
CA HIS A 112 -5.25 -2.28 10.14
C HIS A 112 -6.10 -2.49 11.41
N GLY A 113 -6.39 -3.75 11.73
CA GLY A 113 -7.24 -4.14 12.85
C GLY A 113 -8.74 -4.08 12.55
N ALA A 114 -9.16 -3.42 11.46
CA ALA A 114 -10.54 -3.46 11.01
C ALA A 114 -10.85 -4.81 10.31
N PRO A 115 -12.10 -5.30 10.42
CA PRO A 115 -12.49 -6.55 9.77
C PRO A 115 -12.60 -6.37 8.26
N LEU A 116 -12.18 -7.39 7.51
CA LEU A 116 -12.55 -7.52 6.10
C LEU A 116 -13.99 -8.01 5.99
N LEU A 117 -14.75 -7.40 5.08
CA LEU A 117 -16.16 -7.68 4.88
C LEU A 117 -16.35 -8.68 3.75
N ARG A 118 -16.72 -9.92 4.08
CA ARG A 118 -17.14 -10.89 3.07
C ARG A 118 -18.53 -10.52 2.54
N PRO A 119 -18.70 -10.23 1.24
CA PRO A 119 -20.03 -9.92 0.68
C PRO A 119 -20.98 -11.12 0.82
N ALA A 120 -22.25 -10.88 1.12
CA ALA A 120 -23.25 -11.96 1.25
C ALA A 120 -23.58 -12.67 -0.07
N VAL A 121 -23.17 -12.09 -1.21
CA VAL A 121 -23.43 -12.60 -2.56
C VAL A 121 -22.46 -13.67 -3.02
N SER A 122 -21.50 -14.08 -2.18
CA SER A 122 -20.54 -15.13 -2.50
C SER A 122 -19.92 -15.75 -1.24
N ASP A 123 -19.62 -17.05 -1.32
CA ASP A 123 -18.80 -17.75 -0.34
C ASP A 123 -17.33 -17.87 -0.79
N CYS A 124 -17.01 -17.47 -2.03
CA CYS A 124 -15.69 -17.61 -2.67
C CYS A 124 -14.77 -16.41 -2.35
N PHE A 125 -14.63 -16.05 -1.07
CA PHE A 125 -13.77 -14.95 -0.64
C PHE A 125 -12.38 -15.44 -0.23
N ASP A 126 -11.37 -14.92 -0.90
CA ASP A 126 -9.99 -15.38 -0.82
C ASP A 126 -9.03 -14.27 -0.41
N TYR A 127 -7.90 -14.65 0.18
CA TYR A 127 -6.85 -13.74 0.65
C TYR A 127 -5.70 -13.66 -0.35
N GLU A 128 -5.10 -12.49 -0.46
CA GLU A 128 -3.84 -12.28 -1.18
C GLU A 128 -3.01 -11.28 -0.38
N GLY A 129 -1.99 -11.76 0.34
CA GLY A 129 -1.05 -10.88 1.03
C GLY A 129 -0.07 -10.28 0.04
N GLU A 130 0.07 -8.95 0.05
CA GLU A 130 0.86 -8.18 -0.90
C GLU A 130 1.72 -7.11 -0.22
N LEU A 131 2.80 -6.70 -0.90
CA LEU A 131 3.50 -5.45 -0.57
C LEU A 131 2.76 -4.28 -1.25
N ALA A 132 2.43 -3.24 -0.49
CA ALA A 132 2.02 -1.96 -1.06
C ALA A 132 3.19 -0.98 -1.10
N VAL A 133 3.36 -0.32 -2.24
CA VAL A 133 4.34 0.75 -2.47
C VAL A 133 3.59 2.08 -2.46
N ILE A 134 4.02 3.01 -1.60
CA ILE A 134 3.44 4.34 -1.52
C ILE A 134 4.29 5.31 -2.31
N ILE A 135 3.67 5.95 -3.31
CA ILE A 135 4.30 6.97 -4.14
C ILE A 135 4.20 8.32 -3.42
N GLY A 136 5.34 8.99 -3.26
CA GLY A 136 5.49 10.22 -2.48
C GLY A 136 5.47 11.50 -3.28
N SER A 137 5.72 11.43 -4.58
CA SER A 137 5.77 12.60 -5.46
C SER A 137 5.08 12.30 -6.78
N ARG A 138 4.62 13.35 -7.46
CA ARG A 138 4.04 13.19 -8.79
C ARG A 138 5.06 12.52 -9.72
N ALA A 139 4.65 11.41 -10.31
CA ALA A 139 5.36 10.72 -11.38
C ALA A 139 4.51 10.83 -12.64
N ALA A 140 5.14 11.15 -13.76
CA ALA A 140 4.54 11.12 -15.09
C ALA A 140 5.70 11.05 -16.08
N HIS A 141 5.72 10.07 -16.96
CA HIS A 141 6.85 9.81 -17.87
C HIS A 141 8.18 9.72 -17.08
N VAL A 142 8.23 8.79 -16.11
CA VAL A 142 9.42 8.52 -15.30
C VAL A 142 10.15 7.27 -15.78
N PRO A 143 11.44 7.39 -16.16
CA PRO A 143 12.19 6.25 -16.64
C PRO A 143 12.45 5.27 -15.49
N GLU A 144 12.57 3.98 -15.82
CA GLU A 144 12.62 2.90 -14.84
C GLU A 144 13.73 3.11 -13.79
N GLU A 145 14.90 3.59 -14.20
CA GLU A 145 16.03 3.86 -13.30
C GLU A 145 15.76 4.99 -12.28
N ARG A 146 14.75 5.83 -12.51
CA ARG A 146 14.34 6.92 -11.59
C ARG A 146 13.09 6.57 -10.79
N ALA A 147 12.43 5.45 -11.07
CA ALA A 147 11.20 5.04 -10.40
C ALA A 147 11.32 5.02 -8.86
N MET A 148 12.45 4.56 -8.33
CA MET A 148 12.65 4.45 -6.88
C MET A 148 12.73 5.82 -6.18
N ASP A 149 13.04 6.91 -6.89
CA ASP A 149 13.07 8.25 -6.30
C ASP A 149 11.68 8.77 -5.91
N HIS A 150 10.65 8.21 -6.53
CA HIS A 150 9.26 8.57 -6.26
C HIS A 150 8.65 7.73 -5.14
N VAL A 151 9.33 6.69 -4.66
CA VAL A 151 8.83 5.81 -3.61
C VAL A 151 9.01 6.49 -2.24
N ALA A 152 7.92 6.87 -1.61
CA ALA A 152 7.93 7.35 -0.22
C ALA A 152 8.26 6.23 0.76
N GLY A 153 7.78 5.02 0.47
CA GLY A 153 8.00 3.85 1.30
C GLY A 153 6.98 2.76 1.06
N TYR A 154 6.79 1.93 2.06
CA TYR A 154 6.09 0.66 1.95
C TYR A 154 5.08 0.46 3.08
N THR A 155 4.04 -0.32 2.82
CA THR A 155 3.09 -0.82 3.82
C THR A 155 2.63 -2.22 3.38
N LEU A 156 1.84 -2.90 4.21
CA LEU A 156 1.26 -4.19 3.83
C LEU A 156 -0.11 -3.98 3.17
N PHE A 157 -0.44 -4.89 2.27
CA PHE A 157 -1.75 -4.93 1.65
C PHE A 157 -2.33 -6.34 1.72
N MET A 158 -3.63 -6.44 2.01
CA MET A 158 -4.41 -7.66 1.87
C MET A 158 -5.41 -7.42 0.74
N ASP A 159 -5.21 -8.07 -0.41
CA ASP A 159 -6.01 -7.90 -1.62
C ASP A 159 -7.14 -8.95 -1.68
N GLY A 160 -8.14 -8.78 -0.82
CA GLY A 160 -9.27 -9.71 -0.75
C GLY A 160 -10.00 -9.80 -2.10
N SER A 161 -10.28 -11.05 -2.50
CA SER A 161 -10.77 -11.39 -3.83
C SER A 161 -12.02 -12.25 -3.78
N ILE A 162 -13.08 -11.83 -4.47
CA ILE A 162 -14.32 -12.59 -4.57
C ILE A 162 -14.25 -13.33 -5.89
N ARG A 163 -13.82 -14.60 -5.85
CA ARG A 163 -13.25 -15.31 -7.01
C ARG A 163 -14.25 -15.55 -8.13
N ASP A 164 -15.47 -15.95 -7.80
CA ASP A 164 -16.56 -16.12 -8.76
C ASP A 164 -16.93 -14.81 -9.47
N TRP A 165 -16.93 -13.67 -8.77
CA TRP A 165 -17.11 -12.35 -9.38
C TRP A 165 -15.87 -11.88 -10.16
N GLN A 166 -14.67 -12.30 -9.75
CA GLN A 166 -13.41 -12.00 -10.44
C GLN A 166 -13.36 -12.65 -11.83
N GLU A 167 -13.92 -13.86 -11.99
CA GLU A 167 -14.04 -14.53 -13.30
C GLU A 167 -14.90 -13.74 -14.29
N ILE A 168 -15.91 -13.00 -13.79
CA ILE A 168 -16.72 -12.10 -14.61
C ILE A 168 -15.93 -10.84 -14.96
N SER A 169 -15.31 -10.23 -13.95
CA SER A 169 -14.48 -9.04 -14.12
C SER A 169 -13.59 -8.86 -12.90
N THR A 170 -12.28 -8.67 -13.13
CA THR A 170 -11.33 -8.32 -12.07
C THR A 170 -11.83 -7.14 -11.25
N THR A 171 -12.40 -6.11 -11.89
CA THR A 171 -12.94 -4.95 -11.19
C THR A 171 -14.04 -5.36 -10.22
N LEU A 172 -14.99 -6.21 -10.62
CA LEU A 172 -16.08 -6.64 -9.73
C LEU A 172 -15.55 -7.49 -8.56
N GLY A 173 -14.71 -8.49 -8.84
CA GLY A 173 -14.15 -9.36 -7.81
C GLY A 173 -13.23 -8.67 -6.80
N LYS A 174 -12.71 -7.48 -7.14
CA LYS A 174 -11.71 -6.73 -6.34
C LYS A 174 -12.24 -5.43 -5.73
N ASN A 175 -13.50 -5.03 -5.93
CA ASN A 175 -13.95 -3.69 -5.52
C ASN A 175 -15.17 -3.66 -4.58
N PHE A 176 -15.57 -4.80 -4.02
CA PHE A 176 -16.55 -4.79 -2.94
C PHE A 176 -16.03 -4.00 -1.72
N VAL A 177 -16.92 -3.26 -1.07
CA VAL A 177 -16.60 -2.39 0.08
C VAL A 177 -15.94 -3.19 1.20
N GLY A 178 -14.83 -2.66 1.72
CA GLY A 178 -14.13 -3.22 2.86
C GLY A 178 -13.50 -4.61 2.65
N THR A 179 -13.11 -4.94 1.41
CA THR A 179 -12.48 -6.23 1.07
C THR A 179 -10.97 -6.17 0.94
N GLY A 180 -10.40 -4.98 0.88
CA GLY A 180 -8.95 -4.77 0.91
C GLY A 180 -8.52 -4.14 2.23
N ALA A 181 -7.35 -4.52 2.76
CA ALA A 181 -6.78 -3.85 3.94
C ALA A 181 -5.42 -3.25 3.61
N LEU A 182 -5.20 -1.97 3.94
CA LEU A 182 -3.94 -1.25 3.66
C LEU A 182 -3.34 -0.68 4.95
N GLY A 183 -2.26 -1.28 5.47
CA GLY A 183 -1.77 -0.91 6.80
C GLY A 183 -0.66 -1.81 7.33
N PRO A 184 -0.22 -1.62 8.59
CA PRO A 184 -0.70 -0.64 9.57
C PRO A 184 -0.27 0.80 9.34
N GLY A 185 0.74 1.04 8.51
CA GLY A 185 1.20 2.39 8.19
C GLY A 185 2.44 2.38 7.31
N LEU A 186 2.84 3.57 6.90
CA LEU A 186 3.95 3.78 5.99
C LEU A 186 5.29 3.66 6.72
N VAL A 187 6.10 2.69 6.29
CA VAL A 187 7.53 2.60 6.62
C VAL A 187 8.30 3.34 5.52
N PRO A 188 9.04 4.40 5.83
CA PRO A 188 9.77 5.16 4.82
C PRO A 188 10.80 4.34 4.05
N ALA A 189 10.98 4.64 2.76
CA ALA A 189 11.92 3.93 1.90
C ALA A 189 13.36 3.96 2.43
N TRP A 190 13.78 5.03 3.10
CA TRP A 190 15.13 5.13 3.67
C TRP A 190 15.36 4.23 4.89
N GLU A 191 14.31 3.67 5.49
CA GLU A 191 14.42 2.63 6.54
C GLU A 191 14.49 1.22 5.93
N VAL A 192 14.29 1.09 4.61
CA VAL A 192 14.32 -0.17 3.86
C VAL A 192 15.34 -0.05 2.72
N PRO A 193 16.66 -0.23 2.99
CA PRO A 193 17.71 -0.01 2.00
C PRO A 193 17.59 -0.89 0.75
N ASP A 194 17.07 -2.11 0.89
CA ASP A 194 16.81 -3.02 -0.22
C ASP A 194 15.53 -3.80 0.02
N TRP A 195 14.46 -3.39 -0.66
CA TRP A 195 13.14 -4.03 -0.56
C TRP A 195 13.15 -5.48 -1.03
N ARG A 196 14.08 -5.87 -1.90
CA ARG A 196 14.16 -7.25 -2.44
C ARG A 196 14.48 -8.29 -1.37
N ARG A 197 15.09 -7.86 -0.28
CA ARG A 197 15.42 -8.71 0.88
C ARG A 197 14.26 -8.94 1.83
N LEU A 198 13.14 -8.24 1.64
CA LEU A 198 11.98 -8.43 2.47
C LEU A 198 11.31 -9.77 2.17
N ALA A 199 10.66 -10.32 3.20
CA ALA A 199 9.81 -11.49 3.09
C ALA A 199 8.38 -11.10 3.47
N LEU A 200 7.43 -11.70 2.76
CA LEU A 200 6.00 -11.55 2.97
C LEU A 200 5.44 -12.88 3.47
N THR A 201 4.52 -12.82 4.42
CA THR A 201 3.87 -14.00 4.98
C THR A 201 2.41 -13.72 5.26
N THR A 202 1.53 -14.54 4.70
CA THR A 202 0.10 -14.51 4.99
C THR A 202 -0.25 -15.65 5.93
N ARG A 203 -1.09 -15.35 6.93
CA ARG A 203 -1.57 -16.34 7.88
C ARG A 203 -3.10 -16.35 7.91
N LEU A 204 -3.67 -17.55 7.89
CA LEU A 204 -5.09 -17.79 8.13
C LEU A 204 -5.24 -18.59 9.41
N ASN A 205 -5.92 -18.03 10.41
CA ASN A 205 -6.10 -18.66 11.73
C ASN A 205 -4.76 -19.17 12.34
N GLY A 206 -3.72 -18.35 12.24
CA GLY A 206 -2.36 -18.64 12.73
C GLY A 206 -1.51 -19.52 11.81
N ARG A 207 -2.12 -20.24 10.85
CA ARG A 207 -1.40 -21.12 9.90
C ARG A 207 -0.83 -20.30 8.75
N VAL A 208 0.44 -20.53 8.40
CA VAL A 208 1.06 -19.92 7.23
C VAL A 208 0.42 -20.51 5.98
N VAL A 209 -0.10 -19.64 5.12
CA VAL A 209 -0.77 -20.01 3.86
C VAL A 209 -0.11 -19.43 2.63
N GLN A 210 0.68 -18.36 2.79
CA GLN A 210 1.55 -17.82 1.74
C GLN A 210 2.88 -17.40 2.37
N THR A 211 3.97 -17.62 1.64
CA THR A 211 5.28 -17.06 1.96
C THR A 211 6.03 -16.77 0.66
N ALA A 212 6.64 -15.60 0.58
CA ALA A 212 7.43 -15.19 -0.57
C ALA A 212 8.54 -14.23 -0.14
N THR A 213 9.67 -14.26 -0.83
CA THR A 213 10.68 -13.20 -0.77
C THR A 213 10.47 -12.25 -1.95
N LEU A 214 10.63 -10.95 -1.73
CA LEU A 214 10.25 -9.94 -2.73
C LEU A 214 11.19 -9.92 -3.96
N ASP A 215 12.38 -10.52 -3.86
CA ASP A 215 13.27 -10.77 -5.01
C ASP A 215 12.67 -11.72 -6.06
N ARG A 216 11.58 -12.42 -5.73
CA ARG A 216 10.88 -13.35 -6.63
C ARG A 216 9.78 -12.69 -7.49
N MET A 217 9.63 -11.37 -7.40
CA MET A 217 8.71 -10.64 -8.28
C MET A 217 9.15 -10.78 -9.75
N ILE A 218 8.22 -11.12 -10.63
CA ILE A 218 8.47 -11.20 -12.08
C ILE A 218 8.77 -9.80 -12.62
N HIS A 219 7.95 -8.83 -12.23
CA HIS A 219 8.10 -7.41 -12.52
C HIS A 219 8.37 -6.68 -11.20
N GLY A 220 9.59 -6.20 -11.00
CA GLY A 220 9.97 -5.46 -9.80
C GLY A 220 9.29 -4.08 -9.71
N ILE A 221 9.47 -3.40 -8.56
CA ILE A 221 8.88 -2.08 -8.31
C ILE A 221 9.17 -1.06 -9.42
N PRO A 222 10.40 -0.95 -9.96
CA PRO A 222 10.67 -0.02 -11.06
C PRO A 222 9.82 -0.25 -12.31
N ALA A 223 9.68 -1.51 -12.75
CA ALA A 223 8.88 -1.89 -13.91
C ALA A 223 7.38 -1.61 -13.69
N LEU A 224 6.87 -1.88 -12.48
CA LEU A 224 5.48 -1.58 -12.11
C LEU A 224 5.21 -0.07 -12.10
N HIS A 225 6.13 0.72 -11.55
CA HIS A 225 6.03 2.17 -11.52
C HIS A 225 5.95 2.76 -12.93
N ARG A 226 6.88 2.35 -13.82
CA ARG A 226 6.87 2.80 -15.22
C ARG A 226 5.56 2.44 -15.94
N MET A 227 4.98 1.28 -15.66
CA MET A 227 3.70 0.89 -16.29
C MET A 227 2.53 1.76 -15.82
N ALA A 228 2.53 2.20 -14.56
CA ALA A 228 1.53 3.13 -14.06
C ALA A 228 1.72 4.54 -14.66
N GLU A 229 2.94 4.91 -15.04
CA GLU A 229 3.31 6.25 -15.52
C GLU A 229 4.25 6.17 -16.75
N PRO A 230 3.77 5.73 -17.93
CA PRO A 230 4.63 5.35 -19.05
C PRO A 230 5.23 6.54 -19.80
N ASP A 231 6.52 6.45 -20.13
CA ASP A 231 7.31 7.49 -20.83
C ASP A 231 7.18 7.45 -22.34
N ASP A 232 6.75 6.30 -22.87
CA ASP A 232 6.55 6.05 -24.29
C ASP A 232 5.13 5.50 -24.53
N PRO A 233 4.46 5.89 -25.61
CA PRO A 233 3.20 5.25 -25.98
C PRO A 233 3.47 3.77 -26.30
N PRO A 234 2.58 2.84 -25.90
CA PRO A 234 2.67 1.48 -26.43
C PRO A 234 2.57 1.57 -27.95
N CYS A 235 3.52 0.96 -28.66
CA CYS A 235 3.47 0.90 -30.12
C CYS A 235 2.10 0.32 -30.53
N CYS A 236 1.23 1.17 -31.06
CA CYS A 236 -0.01 0.72 -31.67
C CYS A 236 0.41 -0.11 -32.88
N PRO A 237 0.11 -1.43 -32.94
CA PRO A 237 0.32 -2.15 -34.19
C PRO A 237 -0.51 -1.45 -35.25
N ALA A 238 0.13 -1.04 -36.35
CA ALA A 238 -0.56 -0.42 -37.47
C ALA A 238 -1.77 -1.30 -37.86
N MET A 239 -2.95 -0.68 -37.94
CA MET A 239 -4.17 -1.32 -38.44
C MET A 239 -4.01 -1.76 -39.90
#